data_AF-A0A6A5C2B2-F1
#
_entry.id   AF-A0A6A5C2B2-F1
#
_cell.length_a   1.000
_cell.length_b   1.000
_cell.length_c   1.000
_cell.angle_alpha   90.00
_cell.angle_beta   90.00
_cell.angle_gamma   90.00
#
_symmetry.space_group_name_H-M   'P 1'
#
loop_
_entity.id
_entity.type
_entity.pdbx_description
1 polymer ?
#
loop_
_entity_poly.entity_id
_entity_poly.type
_entity_poly.pdbx_seq_one_letter_code
_entity_poly.pdbx_strand_id
1 'polypeptide(L)'
;MRLIAKQTAKTGIALDGQVIFSSGWEYGYWLNDMVTMRIAWNPHLEESDHEQALLKTLDDCSRSFIFDNSIRSQFNLLTVQAMLDQTKYLIFGKVNGTQPSNLYKRSGISLLEGWDTWSELNILADSWFGMKMETQPSKLQYHLMETSKHKSDSAGEELHKNLAKKVIQDAQLVVDHRIKNFRVRDPEVIIGWNFNPTAYRFGYLWQTKNLYFWWRDYGKVILKYELPCFMNVQDPVDIMIGEGIAEYMAEELRKVLDYLKFLDGIVDCLAAPIQEPKVPPFQAYNKY
;
A
#
# COMPACT_ATOMS: atom_id res chain seq x y z
N MET A 1 16.14 0.18 17.29
CA MET A 1 15.61 0.96 18.44
C MET A 1 16.41 0.81 19.74
N ARG A 2 16.61 -0.39 20.30
CA ARG A 2 17.47 -0.57 21.49
C ARG A 2 18.87 0.02 21.34
N LEU A 3 19.50 -0.22 20.19
CA LEU A 3 20.81 0.34 19.87
C LEU A 3 20.78 1.87 19.79
N ILE A 4 19.71 2.44 19.24
CA ILE A 4 19.49 3.90 19.17
C ILE A 4 19.35 4.47 20.58
N ALA A 5 18.50 3.88 21.43
CA ALA A 5 18.31 4.32 22.80
C ALA A 5 19.60 4.22 23.64
N LYS A 6 20.39 3.14 23.47
CA LYS A 6 21.73 3.03 24.08
C LYS A 6 22.68 4.12 23.58
N GLN A 7 22.65 4.43 22.29
CA GLN A 7 23.48 5.48 21.70
C GLN A 7 23.06 6.86 22.20
N THR A 8 21.76 7.17 22.26
CA THR A 8 21.22 8.39 22.84
C THR A 8 21.62 8.55 24.30
N ALA A 9 21.54 7.49 25.11
CA ALA A 9 21.99 7.51 26.50
C ALA A 9 23.50 7.80 26.61
N LYS A 10 24.29 7.32 25.65
CA LYS A 10 25.74 7.53 25.60
C LYS A 10 26.13 8.94 25.13
N THR A 11 25.43 9.49 24.14
CA THR A 11 25.80 10.75 23.48
C THR A 11 25.04 11.96 24.01
N GLY A 12 23.92 11.75 24.71
CA GLY A 12 22.96 12.80 25.05
C GLY A 12 22.18 13.33 23.85
N ILE A 13 22.38 12.78 22.65
CA ILE A 13 21.71 13.21 21.42
C ILE A 13 20.47 12.33 21.22
N ALA A 14 19.29 12.93 21.42
CA ALA A 14 18.03 12.31 21.11
C ALA A 14 17.82 12.22 19.59
N LEU A 15 17.07 11.21 19.15
CA LEU A 15 16.64 11.13 17.76
C LEU A 15 15.37 11.98 17.61
N ASP A 16 15.47 13.09 16.88
CA ASP A 16 14.37 14.03 16.70
C ASP A 16 13.32 13.47 15.74
N GLY A 17 12.29 12.84 16.31
CA GLY A 17 11.16 12.29 15.57
C GLY A 17 11.47 10.95 14.90
N GLN A 18 10.55 10.01 15.04
CA GLN A 18 10.57 8.76 14.28
C GLN A 18 9.32 8.69 13.44
N VAL A 19 9.51 8.62 12.13
CA VAL A 19 8.43 8.35 11.20
C VAL A 19 8.41 6.85 10.97
N ILE A 20 7.34 6.21 11.42
CA ILE A 20 7.06 4.82 11.10
C ILE A 20 6.28 4.83 9.81
N PHE A 21 6.87 4.32 8.74
CA PHE A 21 6.18 4.12 7.47
C PHE A 21 5.60 2.71 7.44
N SER A 22 4.29 2.63 7.19
CA SER A 22 3.53 1.39 7.15
C SER A 22 2.63 1.47 5.91
N SER A 23 2.72 0.51 4.98
CA SER A 23 1.93 0.54 3.73
C SER A 23 1.41 -0.84 3.35
N GLY A 24 0.08 -1.01 3.31
CA GLY A 24 -0.64 -2.09 2.62
C GLY A 24 -1.98 -2.50 3.26
N TRP A 25 -2.53 -3.61 2.77
CA TRP A 25 -3.91 -4.11 2.96
C TRP A 25 -4.19 -4.73 4.34
N GLU A 26 -5.47 -4.90 4.69
CA GLU A 26 -6.10 -4.93 6.03
C GLU A 26 -5.59 -5.92 7.11
N TYR A 27 -4.60 -6.76 6.85
CA TYR A 27 -4.16 -7.82 7.77
C TYR A 27 -2.70 -7.64 8.22
N GLY A 28 -2.51 -7.25 9.49
CA GLY A 28 -1.23 -7.38 10.21
C GLY A 28 -0.45 -6.08 10.50
N TYR A 29 -0.77 -4.95 9.86
CA TYR A 29 -0.07 -3.68 10.10
C TYR A 29 -0.20 -3.14 11.51
N TRP A 30 -1.38 -3.30 12.12
CA TRP A 30 -1.59 -2.84 13.49
C TRP A 30 -0.58 -3.47 14.45
N LEU A 31 -0.12 -4.71 14.21
CA LEU A 31 0.89 -5.35 15.04
C LEU A 31 2.25 -4.70 14.83
N ASN A 32 2.63 -4.44 13.58
CA ASN A 32 3.88 -3.73 13.27
C ASN A 32 3.89 -2.33 13.88
N ASP A 33 2.81 -1.56 13.70
CA ASP A 33 2.69 -0.19 14.21
C ASP A 33 2.73 -0.18 15.75
N MET A 34 1.96 -1.07 16.39
CA MET A 34 1.93 -1.19 17.86
C MET A 34 3.29 -1.62 18.41
N VAL A 35 3.94 -2.62 17.82
CA VAL A 35 5.27 -3.08 18.22
C VAL A 35 6.28 -1.94 18.05
N THR A 36 6.26 -1.24 16.91
CA THR A 36 7.21 -0.16 16.64
C THR A 36 7.00 1.03 17.57
N MET A 37 5.74 1.43 17.82
CA MET A 37 5.40 2.46 18.81
C MET A 37 5.83 2.05 20.23
N ARG A 38 5.58 0.80 20.63
CA ARG A 38 5.97 0.29 21.96
C ARG A 38 7.48 0.29 22.14
N ILE A 39 8.23 -0.19 21.14
CA ILE A 39 9.70 -0.20 21.20
C ILE A 39 10.26 1.23 21.19
N ALA A 40 9.60 2.18 20.52
CA ALA A 40 9.97 3.60 20.57
C ALA A 40 9.79 4.21 21.97
N TRP A 41 8.72 3.82 22.67
CA TRP A 41 8.43 4.28 24.02
C TRP A 41 9.28 3.58 25.09
N ASN A 42 9.30 2.25 25.07
CA ASN A 42 10.07 1.40 25.96
C ASN A 42 10.79 0.31 25.15
N PRO A 43 12.08 0.51 24.84
CA PRO A 43 12.85 -0.48 24.09
C PRO A 43 13.34 -1.65 24.97
N HIS A 44 12.94 -1.74 26.25
CA HIS A 44 13.41 -2.76 27.20
C HIS A 44 14.96 -2.78 27.31
N LEU A 45 15.52 -1.71 27.86
CA LEU A 45 16.98 -1.56 28.01
C LEU A 45 17.55 -2.47 29.10
N GLU A 46 16.72 -2.89 30.05
CA GLU A 46 17.02 -3.81 31.14
C GLU A 46 17.37 -5.22 30.66
N GLU A 47 16.88 -5.62 29.48
CA GLU A 47 17.19 -6.92 28.91
C GLU A 47 18.62 -6.97 28.38
N SER A 48 19.33 -8.08 28.58
CA SER A 48 20.66 -8.26 27.96
C SER A 48 20.55 -8.59 26.47
N ASP A 49 19.46 -9.22 26.06
CA ASP A 49 19.28 -9.84 24.75
C ASP A 49 18.18 -9.18 23.89
N HIS A 50 18.40 -9.09 22.58
CA HIS A 50 17.48 -8.44 21.63
C HIS A 50 16.19 -9.22 21.43
N GLU A 51 16.26 -10.55 21.44
CA GLU A 51 15.11 -11.43 21.29
C GLU A 51 14.20 -11.36 22.52
N GLN A 52 14.77 -11.40 23.72
CA GLN A 52 14.02 -11.25 24.97
C GLN A 52 13.28 -9.91 25.06
N ALA A 53 13.94 -8.82 24.66
CA ALA A 53 13.30 -7.50 24.59
C ALA A 53 12.14 -7.45 23.58
N LEU A 54 12.27 -8.13 22.43
CA LEU A 54 11.22 -8.23 21.43
C LEU A 54 10.04 -9.08 21.94
N LEU A 55 10.32 -10.19 22.61
CA LEU A 55 9.30 -11.03 23.25
C LEU A 55 8.50 -10.25 24.31
N LYS A 56 9.16 -9.45 25.15
CA LYS A 56 8.48 -8.59 26.13
C LYS A 56 7.59 -7.55 25.46
N THR A 57 8.08 -6.90 24.40
CA THR A 57 7.29 -5.93 23.62
C THR A 57 6.05 -6.60 23.02
N LEU A 58 6.21 -7.78 22.42
CA LEU A 58 5.11 -8.52 21.82
C LEU A 58 4.11 -8.99 22.87
N ASP A 59 4.56 -9.43 24.04
CA ASP A 59 3.70 -9.80 25.15
C ASP A 59 2.86 -8.61 25.65
N ASP A 60 3.45 -7.42 25.76
CA ASP A 60 2.72 -6.19 26.07
C ASP A 60 1.64 -5.87 25.02
N CYS A 61 1.90 -6.17 23.75
CA CYS A 61 0.92 -5.98 22.66
C CYS A 61 -0.16 -7.06 22.67
N SER A 62 0.23 -8.33 22.77
CA SER A 62 -0.66 -9.48 22.59
C SER A 62 -1.57 -9.74 23.78
N ARG A 63 -1.25 -9.22 24.96
CA ARG A 63 -2.16 -9.22 26.12
C ARG A 63 -3.51 -8.56 25.83
N SER A 64 -3.58 -7.62 24.90
CA SER A 64 -4.82 -6.91 24.57
C SER A 64 -5.83 -7.72 23.75
N PHE A 65 -5.40 -8.81 23.10
CA PHE A 65 -6.27 -9.62 22.23
C PHE A 65 -6.08 -11.15 22.38
N ILE A 66 -5.09 -11.62 23.14
CA ILE A 66 -4.91 -13.03 23.52
C ILE A 66 -4.88 -13.13 25.05
N PHE A 67 -6.03 -13.48 25.62
CA PHE A 67 -6.21 -13.55 27.08
C PHE A 67 -5.61 -14.80 27.71
N ASP A 68 -5.52 -15.91 26.96
CA ASP A 68 -4.88 -17.14 27.43
C ASP A 68 -3.35 -17.00 27.41
N ASN A 69 -2.72 -17.19 28.57
CA ASN A 69 -1.27 -17.02 28.73
C ASN A 69 -0.44 -18.05 27.94
N SER A 70 -0.93 -19.28 27.80
CA SER A 70 -0.23 -20.34 27.06
C SER A 70 -0.27 -20.05 25.57
N ILE A 71 -1.46 -19.73 25.04
CA ILE A 71 -1.64 -19.38 23.62
C ILE A 71 -0.84 -18.11 23.29
N ARG A 72 -0.87 -17.09 24.15
CA ARG A 72 -0.12 -15.85 23.95
C ARG A 72 1.39 -16.10 23.89
N SER A 73 1.91 -16.91 24.80
CA SER A 73 3.34 -17.24 24.83
C SER A 73 3.77 -17.96 23.55
N GLN A 74 2.98 -18.94 23.08
CA GLN A 74 3.25 -19.64 21.83
C GLN A 74 3.16 -18.70 20.62
N PHE A 75 2.14 -17.85 20.56
CA PHE A 75 1.98 -16.85 19.51
C PHE A 75 3.19 -15.90 19.43
N ASN A 76 3.63 -15.37 20.58
CA ASN A 76 4.78 -14.46 20.63
C ASN A 76 6.07 -15.17 20.19
N LEU A 77 6.32 -16.40 20.64
CA LEU A 77 7.48 -17.20 20.25
C LEU A 77 7.50 -17.46 18.74
N LEU A 78 6.37 -17.90 18.17
CA LEU A 78 6.26 -18.14 16.73
C LEU A 78 6.44 -16.86 15.91
N THR A 79 5.90 -15.74 16.40
CA THR A 79 6.05 -14.43 15.75
C THR A 79 7.52 -13.99 15.72
N VAL A 80 8.22 -14.07 16.85
CA VAL A 80 9.65 -13.75 16.92
C VAL A 80 10.48 -14.68 16.03
N GLN A 81 10.20 -15.98 16.08
CA GLN A 81 10.89 -16.95 15.22
C GLN A 81 10.69 -16.62 13.74
N ALA A 82 9.46 -16.29 13.33
CA ALA A 82 9.15 -15.88 11.96
C ALA A 82 9.90 -14.59 11.56
N MET A 83 9.98 -13.59 12.45
CA MET A 83 10.74 -12.35 12.20
C MET A 83 12.24 -12.62 12.04
N LEU A 84 12.81 -13.50 12.87
CA LEU A 84 14.22 -13.90 12.80
C LEU A 84 14.52 -14.68 11.52
N ASP A 85 13.65 -15.61 11.15
CA ASP A 85 13.76 -16.37 9.90
C ASP A 85 13.62 -15.46 8.68
N GLN A 86 12.64 -14.56 8.66
CA GLN A 86 12.51 -13.56 7.59
C GLN A 86 13.76 -12.67 7.51
N THR A 87 14.30 -12.21 8.63
CA THR A 87 15.54 -11.43 8.62
C THR A 87 16.70 -12.25 8.05
N LYS A 88 16.85 -13.51 8.49
CA LYS A 88 17.92 -14.41 8.07
C LYS A 88 17.85 -14.74 6.57
N TYR A 89 16.66 -15.06 6.07
CA TYR A 89 16.46 -15.53 4.71
C TYR A 89 16.14 -14.41 3.72
N LEU A 90 15.34 -13.41 4.12
CA LEU A 90 14.86 -12.33 3.23
C LEU A 90 15.71 -11.07 3.27
N ILE A 91 16.36 -10.75 4.38
CA ILE A 91 17.22 -9.56 4.48
C ILE A 91 18.69 -9.92 4.25
N PHE A 92 19.12 -11.08 4.73
CA PHE A 92 20.51 -11.53 4.58
C PHE A 92 20.71 -12.63 3.54
N GLY A 93 19.65 -13.20 2.96
CA GLY A 93 19.76 -14.14 1.84
C GLY A 93 20.47 -15.44 2.22
N LYS A 94 20.48 -15.84 3.49
CA LYS A 94 21.26 -17.01 3.95
C LYS A 94 20.67 -18.31 3.41
N VAL A 95 21.35 -18.95 2.47
CA VAL A 95 20.99 -20.29 1.97
C VAL A 95 22.01 -21.30 2.49
N ASN A 96 21.54 -22.42 3.06
CA ASN A 96 22.40 -23.45 3.69
C ASN A 96 23.40 -22.87 4.71
N GLY A 97 22.95 -21.91 5.51
CA GLY A 97 23.78 -21.24 6.52
C GLY A 97 24.80 -20.24 5.97
N THR A 98 24.95 -20.13 4.65
CA THR A 98 25.94 -19.27 4.01
C THR A 98 25.28 -17.99 3.48
N GLN A 99 25.83 -16.84 3.84
CA GLN A 99 25.41 -15.55 3.33
C GLN A 99 26.12 -15.24 2.00
N PRO A 100 25.40 -14.85 0.93
CA PRO A 100 26.02 -14.46 -0.32
C PRO A 100 26.99 -13.27 -0.14
N SER A 101 28.17 -13.36 -0.74
CA SER A 101 29.16 -12.27 -0.69
C SER A 101 28.68 -11.01 -1.43
N ASN A 102 27.94 -11.19 -2.52
CA ASN A 102 27.35 -10.12 -3.33
C ASN A 102 26.12 -9.50 -2.63
N LEU A 103 26.16 -8.19 -2.39
CA LEU A 103 25.10 -7.41 -1.75
C LEU A 103 23.74 -7.54 -2.46
N TYR A 104 23.73 -7.55 -3.79
CA TYR A 104 22.51 -7.70 -4.60
C TYR A 104 21.83 -9.07 -4.43
N LYS A 105 22.55 -10.07 -3.91
CA LYS A 105 22.02 -11.40 -3.61
C LYS A 105 21.63 -11.57 -2.13
N ARG A 106 21.81 -10.52 -1.31
CA ARG A 106 21.50 -10.56 0.13
C ARG A 106 20.04 -10.25 0.43
N SER A 107 19.34 -9.47 -0.39
CA SER A 107 17.90 -9.33 -0.24
C SER A 107 17.21 -10.56 -0.80
N GLY A 108 16.74 -11.48 0.06
CA GLY A 108 15.79 -12.51 -0.35
C GLY A 108 14.43 -11.93 -0.79
N ILE A 109 14.23 -10.61 -0.71
CA ILE A 109 13.22 -9.94 -1.54
C ILE A 109 13.45 -10.23 -3.03
N SER A 110 14.69 -10.29 -3.54
CA SER A 110 14.96 -10.70 -4.93
C SER A 110 14.73 -12.21 -5.18
N LEU A 111 14.49 -13.00 -4.14
CA LEU A 111 14.10 -14.41 -4.21
C LEU A 111 12.57 -14.59 -4.12
N LEU A 112 11.87 -13.71 -3.40
CA LEU A 112 10.40 -13.69 -3.30
C LEU A 112 9.75 -12.88 -4.42
N GLU A 113 10.27 -11.69 -4.68
CA GLU A 113 10.06 -10.87 -5.88
C GLU A 113 10.89 -11.45 -7.02
N GLY A 114 10.61 -12.68 -7.43
CA GLY A 114 10.90 -13.05 -8.81
C GLY A 114 10.20 -12.04 -9.72
N TRP A 115 10.88 -10.95 -10.10
CA TRP A 115 10.43 -9.93 -11.04
C TRP A 115 8.93 -9.59 -10.93
N ASP A 116 8.56 -8.84 -9.89
CA ASP A 116 7.19 -8.40 -9.57
C ASP A 116 6.67 -7.29 -10.50
N THR A 117 6.68 -7.57 -11.79
CA THR A 117 5.96 -6.82 -12.84
C THR A 117 5.12 -7.77 -13.71
N TRP A 118 5.39 -9.08 -13.63
CA TRP A 118 4.78 -10.08 -14.51
C TRP A 118 3.58 -10.82 -13.90
N SER A 119 3.19 -10.48 -12.66
CA SER A 119 2.09 -11.14 -11.96
C SER A 119 0.72 -10.95 -12.65
N GLU A 120 0.55 -9.86 -13.43
CA GLU A 120 -0.62 -9.64 -14.29
C GLU A 120 -0.35 -9.84 -15.79
N LEU A 121 0.92 -9.77 -16.24
CA LEU A 121 1.27 -10.10 -17.63
C LEU A 121 1.07 -11.58 -17.95
N ASN A 122 1.05 -12.48 -16.95
CA ASN A 122 0.64 -13.87 -17.16
C ASN A 122 -0.82 -13.97 -17.63
N ILE A 123 -1.70 -13.07 -17.17
CA ILE A 123 -3.11 -13.02 -17.57
C ILE A 123 -3.22 -12.50 -19.01
N LEU A 124 -2.45 -11.46 -19.35
CA LEU A 124 -2.40 -10.90 -20.71
C LEU A 124 -1.71 -11.85 -21.71
N ALA A 125 -0.66 -12.56 -21.30
CA ALA A 125 0.05 -13.53 -22.13
C ALA A 125 -0.80 -14.78 -22.42
N ASP A 126 -1.57 -15.25 -21.44
CA ASP A 126 -2.54 -16.32 -21.65
C ASP A 126 -3.71 -15.82 -22.54
N SER A 127 -4.25 -14.62 -22.26
CA SER A 127 -5.41 -14.07 -22.97
C SER A 127 -5.13 -13.67 -24.43
N TRP A 128 -3.96 -13.09 -24.73
CA TRP A 128 -3.63 -12.58 -26.08
C TRP A 128 -2.75 -13.52 -26.90
N PHE A 129 -1.94 -14.37 -26.25
CA PHE A 129 -0.94 -15.19 -26.92
C PHE A 129 -1.02 -16.68 -26.58
N GLY A 130 -1.93 -17.10 -25.68
CA GLY A 130 -2.12 -18.51 -25.30
C GLY A 130 -0.91 -19.14 -24.60
N MET A 131 -0.02 -18.34 -24.02
CA MET A 131 1.19 -18.83 -23.35
C MET A 131 0.97 -18.90 -21.84
N LYS A 132 0.97 -20.11 -21.28
CA LYS A 132 0.91 -20.33 -19.83
C LYS A 132 2.30 -20.22 -19.22
N MET A 133 2.58 -19.07 -18.60
CA MET A 133 3.75 -18.89 -17.75
C MET A 133 3.30 -18.93 -16.29
N GLU A 134 3.45 -20.08 -15.61
CA GLU A 134 3.17 -20.20 -14.18
C GLU A 134 4.43 -19.85 -13.39
N THR A 135 4.51 -18.59 -12.94
CA THR A 135 5.61 -18.11 -12.08
C THR A 135 5.22 -17.98 -10.61
N GLN A 136 3.95 -18.19 -10.25
CA GLN A 136 3.41 -18.13 -8.89
C GLN A 136 2.03 -18.84 -8.74
N PRO A 137 1.55 -19.11 -7.51
CA PRO A 137 0.22 -19.71 -7.29
C PRO A 137 -0.93 -18.76 -7.67
N SER A 138 -2.01 -19.31 -8.23
CA SER A 138 -3.20 -18.54 -8.63
C SER A 138 -3.83 -17.79 -7.46
N LYS A 139 -3.88 -16.46 -7.54
CA LYS A 139 -4.72 -15.62 -6.66
C LYS A 139 -6.20 -15.77 -7.06
N LEU A 140 -7.10 -15.66 -6.09
CA LEU A 140 -8.56 -15.63 -6.32
C LEU A 140 -8.91 -14.55 -7.35
N GLN A 141 -9.44 -14.97 -8.50
CA GLN A 141 -9.73 -14.08 -9.65
C GLN A 141 -11.04 -13.30 -9.43
N TYR A 142 -11.06 -12.01 -9.77
CA TYR A 142 -12.23 -11.12 -9.65
C TYR A 142 -13.48 -11.67 -10.35
N HIS A 143 -13.34 -12.38 -11.48
CA HIS A 143 -14.45 -13.00 -12.19
C HIS A 143 -15.13 -14.16 -11.42
N LEU A 144 -14.51 -14.69 -10.36
CA LEU A 144 -15.13 -15.72 -9.51
C LEU A 144 -16.14 -15.10 -8.55
N MET A 145 -16.04 -13.80 -8.27
CA MET A 145 -17.02 -13.05 -7.47
C MET A 145 -18.28 -12.68 -8.27
N GLU A 146 -18.22 -12.71 -9.61
CA GLU A 146 -19.38 -12.46 -10.50
C GLU A 146 -20.35 -13.65 -10.64
N THR A 147 -20.13 -14.74 -9.91
CA THR A 147 -20.99 -15.92 -10.02
C THR A 147 -22.33 -15.81 -9.28
N SER A 148 -22.60 -14.72 -8.54
CA SER A 148 -23.97 -14.42 -8.10
C SER A 148 -24.69 -13.55 -9.12
N LYS A 149 -25.18 -14.18 -10.19
CA LYS A 149 -26.27 -13.64 -11.02
C LYS A 149 -27.57 -13.59 -10.21
N HIS A 150 -27.59 -12.82 -9.13
CA HIS A 150 -28.85 -12.34 -8.57
C HIS A 150 -29.32 -11.21 -9.48
N LYS A 151 -30.47 -11.43 -10.15
CA LYS A 151 -31.21 -10.35 -10.80
C LYS A 151 -31.46 -9.26 -9.74
N SER A 152 -30.65 -8.21 -9.73
CA SER A 152 -30.87 -7.08 -8.84
C SER A 152 -32.18 -6.43 -9.24
N ASP A 153 -33.06 -6.20 -8.27
CA ASP A 153 -34.15 -5.25 -8.44
C ASP A 153 -33.52 -3.87 -8.63
N SER A 154 -33.86 -3.20 -9.74
CA SER A 154 -33.37 -1.86 -10.07
C SER A 154 -33.59 -0.84 -8.95
N ALA A 155 -34.66 -0.98 -8.15
CA ALA A 155 -34.92 -0.15 -6.99
C ALA A 155 -33.91 -0.39 -5.86
N GLY A 156 -33.52 -1.66 -5.67
CA GLY A 156 -32.47 -2.05 -4.72
C GLY A 156 -31.11 -1.52 -5.15
N GLU A 157 -30.74 -1.64 -6.42
CA GLU A 157 -29.46 -1.14 -6.94
C GLU A 157 -29.30 0.37 -6.73
N GLU A 158 -30.33 1.14 -7.06
CA GLU A 158 -30.33 2.60 -6.88
C GLU A 158 -30.26 3.01 -5.40
N LEU A 159 -30.93 2.27 -4.51
CA LEU A 159 -30.83 2.49 -3.06
C LEU A 159 -29.39 2.27 -2.56
N HIS A 160 -28.73 1.19 -2.98
CA HIS A 160 -27.35 0.89 -2.55
C HIS A 160 -26.36 1.94 -3.09
N LYS A 161 -26.52 2.42 -4.32
CA LYS A 161 -25.71 3.52 -4.88
C LYS A 161 -25.86 4.79 -4.06
N ASN A 162 -27.09 5.17 -3.69
CA ASN A 162 -27.33 6.36 -2.88
C ASN A 162 -26.78 6.22 -1.46
N LEU A 163 -26.89 5.02 -0.85
CA LEU A 163 -26.30 4.74 0.45
C LEU A 163 -24.76 4.82 0.40
N ALA A 164 -24.13 4.20 -0.60
CA ALA A 164 -22.67 4.24 -0.78
C ALA A 164 -22.17 5.69 -0.92
N LYS A 165 -22.83 6.50 -1.76
CA LYS A 165 -22.51 7.92 -1.90
C LYS A 165 -22.60 8.68 -0.57
N LYS A 166 -23.67 8.45 0.20
CA LYS A 166 -23.84 9.07 1.51
C LYS A 166 -22.73 8.67 2.47
N VAL A 167 -22.37 7.38 2.52
CA VAL A 167 -21.28 6.88 3.37
C VAL A 167 -19.94 7.54 3.01
N ILE A 168 -19.64 7.74 1.72
CA ILE A 168 -18.44 8.45 1.28
C ILE A 168 -18.47 9.90 1.76
N GLN A 169 -19.61 10.59 1.66
CA GLN A 169 -19.77 11.96 2.14
C GLN A 169 -19.63 12.08 3.66
N ASP A 170 -20.23 11.16 4.42
CA ASP A 170 -20.12 11.11 5.88
C ASP A 170 -18.67 10.82 6.31
N ALA A 171 -17.97 9.93 5.58
CA ALA A 171 -16.55 9.65 5.80
C ALA A 171 -15.68 10.89 5.53
N GLN A 172 -16.01 11.71 4.53
CA GLN A 172 -15.25 12.93 4.23
C GLN A 172 -15.29 13.90 5.42
N LEU A 173 -16.45 14.03 6.09
CA LEU A 173 -16.57 14.85 7.30
C LEU A 173 -15.62 14.38 8.42
N VAL A 174 -15.45 13.06 8.56
CA VAL A 174 -14.52 12.47 9.53
C VAL A 174 -13.07 12.75 9.14
N VAL A 175 -12.72 12.62 7.85
CA VAL A 175 -11.38 12.94 7.32
C VAL A 175 -11.05 14.41 7.55
N ASP A 176 -11.96 15.32 7.18
CA ASP A 176 -11.80 16.77 7.35
C ASP A 176 -11.61 17.14 8.84
N HIS A 177 -12.37 16.50 9.73
CA HIS A 177 -12.20 16.68 11.17
C HIS A 177 -10.82 16.22 11.65
N ARG A 178 -10.32 15.08 11.15
CA ARG A 178 -9.00 14.56 11.52
C ARG A 178 -7.86 15.46 11.04
N ILE A 179 -7.94 15.96 9.80
CA ILE A 179 -6.93 16.86 9.22
C ILE A 179 -6.75 18.12 10.07
N LYS A 180 -7.86 18.72 10.57
CA LYS A 180 -7.82 19.89 11.46
C LYS A 180 -7.06 19.66 12.77
N ASN A 181 -6.89 18.40 13.18
CA ASN A 181 -6.23 18.01 14.42
C ASN A 181 -4.80 17.49 14.20
N PHE A 182 -4.24 17.66 13.00
CA PHE A 182 -2.87 17.28 12.73
C PHE A 182 -1.90 18.10 13.60
N ARG A 183 -0.90 17.43 14.17
CA ARG A 183 0.13 18.04 15.01
C ARG A 183 1.36 18.50 14.22
N VAL A 184 1.26 18.54 12.90
CA VAL A 184 2.32 19.03 12.00
C VAL A 184 2.04 20.49 11.65
N ARG A 185 3.11 21.28 11.54
CA ARG A 185 3.03 22.72 11.27
C ARG A 185 2.37 23.02 9.92
N ASP A 186 2.62 22.18 8.93
CA ASP A 186 2.02 22.24 7.61
C ASP A 186 1.56 20.84 7.17
N PRO A 187 0.24 20.54 7.30
CA PRO A 187 -0.32 19.26 6.87
C PRO A 187 -0.14 18.96 5.38
N GLU A 188 -0.09 19.98 4.52
CA GLU A 188 -0.07 19.80 3.05
C GLU A 188 1.21 19.13 2.55
N VAL A 189 2.28 19.13 3.35
CA VAL A 189 3.50 18.35 3.07
C VAL A 189 3.21 16.84 3.05
N ILE A 190 2.22 16.38 3.83
CA ILE A 190 1.86 14.96 3.96
C ILE A 190 0.63 14.62 3.12
N ILE A 191 -0.37 15.50 3.11
CA ILE A 191 -1.70 15.25 2.53
C ILE A 191 -1.92 15.96 1.19
N GLY A 192 -0.98 16.77 0.72
CA GLY A 192 -1.13 17.57 -0.49
C GLY A 192 -0.71 16.83 -1.76
N TRP A 193 -1.27 17.26 -2.88
CA TRP A 193 -0.84 16.84 -4.21
C TRP A 193 0.48 17.52 -4.59
N ASN A 194 1.60 16.96 -4.11
CA ASN A 194 2.94 17.51 -4.30
C ASN A 194 3.90 16.46 -4.83
N PHE A 195 4.72 16.83 -5.81
CA PHE A 195 5.77 15.96 -6.35
C PHE A 195 6.78 15.58 -5.26
N ASN A 196 7.11 14.30 -5.12
CA ASN A 196 8.13 13.79 -4.20
C ASN A 196 9.01 12.73 -4.89
N PRO A 197 10.23 12.47 -4.39
CA PRO A 197 11.23 11.61 -5.05
C PRO A 197 10.96 10.10 -4.84
N THR A 198 9.71 9.69 -4.66
CA THR A 198 9.34 8.28 -4.52
C THR A 198 8.47 7.85 -5.69
N ALA A 199 8.37 6.54 -5.92
CA ALA A 199 7.46 5.96 -6.93
C ALA A 199 5.97 6.32 -6.69
N TYR A 200 5.63 6.87 -5.52
CA TYR A 200 4.35 7.52 -5.26
C TYR A 200 4.56 9.03 -5.37
N ARG A 201 4.53 9.53 -6.62
CA ARG A 201 4.86 10.92 -6.96
C ARG A 201 4.14 11.98 -6.13
N PHE A 202 3.04 11.67 -5.47
CA PHE A 202 2.19 12.62 -4.75
C PHE A 202 2.20 12.37 -3.24
N GLY A 203 1.86 13.38 -2.43
CA GLY A 203 1.93 13.33 -0.97
C GLY A 203 1.21 12.12 -0.36
N TYR A 204 1.86 11.46 0.59
CA TYR A 204 1.50 10.12 1.09
C TYR A 204 0.01 9.91 1.43
N LEU A 205 -0.69 10.93 1.91
CA LEU A 205 -2.08 10.86 2.35
C LEU A 205 -3.07 11.64 1.48
N TRP A 206 -2.65 12.14 0.30
CA TRP A 206 -3.56 12.92 -0.57
C TRP A 206 -4.78 12.09 -0.99
N GLN A 207 -4.59 10.79 -1.31
CA GLN A 207 -5.68 9.89 -1.67
C GLN A 207 -6.68 9.77 -0.52
N THR A 208 -6.18 9.70 0.71
CA THR A 208 -7.00 9.59 1.93
C THR A 208 -7.74 10.89 2.22
N LYS A 209 -7.06 12.04 2.09
CA LYS A 209 -7.65 13.38 2.26
C LYS A 209 -8.91 13.55 1.42
N ASN A 210 -8.89 13.03 0.20
CA ASN A 210 -9.97 13.20 -0.77
C ASN A 210 -10.86 11.95 -0.91
N LEU A 211 -10.65 10.90 -0.12
CA LEU A 211 -11.31 9.59 -0.29
C LEU A 211 -11.26 9.10 -1.75
N TYR A 212 -10.14 9.32 -2.42
CA TYR A 212 -9.98 9.15 -3.86
C TYR A 212 -10.38 7.76 -4.35
N PHE A 213 -9.90 6.70 -3.68
CA PHE A 213 -10.23 5.33 -4.07
C PHE A 213 -11.69 4.97 -3.80
N TRP A 214 -12.33 5.58 -2.81
CA TRP A 214 -13.75 5.34 -2.54
C TRP A 214 -14.61 5.96 -3.65
N TRP A 215 -14.25 7.17 -4.08
CA TRP A 215 -14.88 7.82 -5.24
C TRP A 215 -14.60 7.09 -6.55
N ARG A 216 -13.40 6.52 -6.71
CA ARG A 216 -13.06 5.67 -7.86
C ARG A 216 -13.95 4.44 -7.91
N ASP A 217 -14.03 3.69 -6.82
CA ASP A 217 -14.76 2.42 -6.82
C ASP A 217 -16.27 2.68 -6.95
N TYR A 218 -16.79 3.74 -6.31
CA TYR A 218 -18.15 4.23 -6.57
C TYR A 218 -18.36 4.58 -8.04
N GLY A 219 -17.40 5.30 -8.64
CA GLY A 219 -17.39 5.67 -10.06
C GLY A 219 -17.46 4.48 -11.00
N LYS A 220 -16.65 3.44 -10.78
CA LYS A 220 -16.69 2.20 -11.57
C LYS A 220 -18.08 1.59 -11.58
N VAL A 221 -18.75 1.58 -10.42
CA VAL A 221 -20.11 1.02 -10.28
C VAL A 221 -21.15 1.88 -11.00
N ILE A 222 -21.13 3.20 -10.83
CA ILE A 222 -22.16 4.07 -11.43
C ILE A 222 -21.98 4.28 -12.94
N LEU A 223 -20.75 4.27 -13.44
CA LEU A 223 -20.42 4.43 -14.85
C LEU A 223 -20.30 3.09 -15.60
N LYS A 224 -20.38 1.95 -14.90
CA LYS A 224 -20.12 0.61 -15.45
C LYS A 224 -18.78 0.54 -16.18
N TYR A 225 -17.76 1.08 -15.52
CA TYR A 225 -16.46 1.28 -16.13
C TYR A 225 -15.57 0.05 -15.91
N GLU A 226 -15.22 -0.65 -16.99
CA GLU A 226 -14.59 -1.98 -16.93
C GLU A 226 -13.05 -1.96 -17.02
N LEU A 227 -12.44 -0.85 -17.46
CA LEU A 227 -10.98 -0.80 -17.58
C LEU A 227 -10.30 -0.69 -16.21
N PRO A 228 -9.20 -1.43 -15.98
CA PRO A 228 -8.53 -1.47 -14.69
C PRO A 228 -7.95 -0.11 -14.28
N CYS A 229 -7.56 0.71 -15.28
CA CYS A 229 -6.93 2.00 -15.09
C CYS A 229 -7.87 3.17 -14.81
N PHE A 230 -9.17 2.97 -14.60
CA PHE A 230 -10.06 4.06 -14.20
C PHE A 230 -9.49 4.86 -13.02
N MET A 231 -9.28 6.17 -13.20
CA MET A 231 -8.70 7.02 -12.16
C MET A 231 -7.38 6.42 -11.63
N ASN A 232 -6.49 6.03 -12.54
CA ASN A 232 -5.14 5.63 -12.21
C ASN A 232 -4.31 6.86 -11.82
N VAL A 233 -3.48 6.70 -10.79
CA VAL A 233 -2.54 7.73 -10.31
C VAL A 233 -1.09 7.27 -10.30
N GLN A 234 -0.87 6.04 -10.73
CA GLN A 234 0.47 5.49 -10.89
C GLN A 234 0.95 5.77 -12.30
N ASP A 235 2.24 6.00 -12.46
CA ASP A 235 2.86 6.04 -13.78
C ASP A 235 3.34 4.63 -14.10
N PRO A 236 2.63 3.88 -14.96
CA PRO A 236 2.97 2.49 -15.22
C PRO A 236 4.32 2.37 -15.95
N VAL A 237 4.74 3.42 -16.68
CA VAL A 237 5.97 3.42 -17.47
C VAL A 237 7.18 3.68 -16.58
N ASP A 238 7.07 4.59 -15.62
CA ASP A 238 8.09 4.81 -14.58
C ASP A 238 8.21 3.59 -13.67
N ILE A 239 7.10 3.00 -13.23
CA ILE A 239 7.12 1.75 -12.47
C ILE A 239 7.79 0.62 -13.27
N MET A 240 7.61 0.58 -14.60
CA MET A 240 8.10 -0.48 -15.46
C MET A 240 9.57 -0.34 -15.88
N ILE A 241 10.03 0.88 -16.18
CA ILE A 241 11.34 1.13 -16.81
C ILE A 241 12.23 2.05 -15.94
N GLY A 242 11.70 2.59 -14.85
CA GLY A 242 12.32 3.63 -14.05
C GLY A 242 12.30 4.99 -14.75
N GLU A 243 12.76 6.00 -14.03
CA GLU A 243 12.81 7.38 -14.51
C GLU A 243 13.67 7.51 -15.78
N GLY A 244 13.16 8.22 -16.79
CA GLY A 244 13.92 8.42 -18.04
C GLY A 244 13.11 8.78 -19.28
N ILE A 245 13.69 8.53 -20.47
CA ILE A 245 13.12 8.93 -21.76
C ILE A 245 11.73 8.33 -21.99
N ALA A 246 11.50 7.08 -21.54
CA ALA A 246 10.23 6.39 -21.74
C ALA A 246 9.10 7.01 -20.90
N GLU A 247 9.37 7.35 -19.63
CA GLU A 247 8.46 8.09 -18.75
C GLU A 247 8.10 9.44 -19.38
N TYR A 248 9.11 10.22 -19.79
CA TYR A 248 8.89 11.52 -20.44
C TYR A 248 8.01 11.41 -21.70
N MET A 249 8.24 10.39 -22.52
CA MET A 249 7.41 10.14 -23.70
C MET A 249 5.98 9.75 -23.34
N ALA A 250 5.76 8.99 -22.27
CA ALA A 250 4.43 8.61 -21.79
C ALA A 250 3.66 9.83 -21.24
N GLU A 251 4.33 10.70 -20.49
CA GLU A 251 3.75 11.96 -20.01
C GLU A 251 3.39 12.91 -21.16
N GLU A 252 4.27 13.08 -22.14
CA GLU A 252 3.99 13.92 -23.33
C GLU A 252 2.85 13.34 -24.17
N LEU A 253 2.81 12.01 -24.34
CA LEU A 253 1.71 11.34 -25.01
C LEU A 253 0.39 11.55 -24.25
N ARG A 254 0.40 11.47 -22.91
CA ARG A 254 -0.78 11.79 -22.09
C ARG A 254 -1.25 13.23 -22.29
N LYS A 255 -0.35 14.22 -22.29
CA LYS A 255 -0.71 15.64 -22.54
C LYS A 255 -1.44 15.82 -23.87
N VAL A 256 -0.96 15.18 -24.92
CA VAL A 256 -1.57 15.23 -26.26
C VAL A 256 -2.94 14.55 -26.25
N LEU A 257 -3.06 13.39 -25.62
CA LEU A 257 -4.32 12.64 -25.60
C LEU A 257 -5.39 13.31 -24.71
N ASP A 258 -5.01 13.88 -23.56
CA ASP A 258 -5.88 14.69 -22.70
C ASP A 258 -6.42 15.91 -23.46
N TYR A 259 -5.61 16.53 -24.33
CA TYR A 259 -6.05 17.62 -25.20
C TYR A 259 -7.06 17.17 -26.26
N LEU A 260 -6.87 15.98 -26.83
CA LEU A 260 -7.69 15.46 -27.92
C LEU A 260 -9.04 14.87 -27.46
N LYS A 261 -9.24 14.61 -26.16
CA LYS A 261 -10.47 14.06 -25.55
C LYS A 261 -11.04 12.82 -26.28
N PHE A 262 -10.17 12.08 -26.97
CA PHE A 262 -10.57 11.05 -27.93
C PHE A 262 -10.48 9.64 -27.32
N LEU A 263 -9.80 9.49 -26.18
CA LEU A 263 -9.50 8.20 -25.55
C LEU A 263 -9.54 8.31 -24.01
N ASP A 264 -10.54 8.98 -23.45
CA ASP A 264 -10.66 9.33 -22.02
C ASP A 264 -10.46 8.14 -21.06
N GLY A 265 -10.56 6.90 -21.55
CA GLY A 265 -10.32 5.72 -20.74
C GLY A 265 -9.01 4.96 -20.90
N ILE A 266 -8.33 5.07 -22.03
CA ILE A 266 -7.02 4.45 -22.26
C ILE A 266 -5.91 5.38 -21.75
N VAL A 267 -6.15 6.69 -21.73
CA VAL A 267 -5.17 7.67 -21.26
C VAL A 267 -4.77 7.45 -19.81
N ASP A 268 -5.72 7.05 -18.95
CA ASP A 268 -5.42 6.72 -17.57
C ASP A 268 -4.51 5.46 -17.45
N CYS A 269 -4.47 4.59 -18.47
CA CYS A 269 -3.57 3.44 -18.51
C CYS A 269 -2.12 3.81 -18.93
N LEU A 270 -1.87 5.02 -19.43
CA LEU A 270 -0.57 5.37 -20.04
C LEU A 270 0.39 6.08 -19.09
N ALA A 271 -0.12 6.98 -18.25
CA ALA A 271 0.70 7.74 -17.30
C ALA A 271 -0.16 8.21 -16.11
N ALA A 272 0.45 8.75 -15.06
CA ALA A 272 -0.26 9.39 -13.96
C ALA A 272 -0.84 10.78 -14.38
N PRO A 273 -1.89 11.29 -13.71
CA PRO A 273 -2.46 12.59 -14.05
C PRO A 273 -1.51 13.71 -13.63
N ILE A 274 -1.46 14.77 -14.45
CA ILE A 274 -0.54 15.90 -14.25
C ILE A 274 -1.08 16.85 -13.16
N GLN A 275 -2.40 16.92 -13.01
CA GLN A 275 -3.07 17.74 -12.01
C GLN A 275 -3.81 16.86 -11.01
N GLU A 276 -4.02 17.39 -9.81
CA GLU A 276 -4.81 16.73 -8.77
C GLU A 276 -6.19 16.36 -9.33
N PRO A 277 -6.56 15.07 -9.33
CA PRO A 277 -7.88 14.64 -9.77
C PRO A 277 -8.96 15.25 -8.89
N LYS A 278 -9.97 15.86 -9.51
CA LYS A 278 -11.14 16.38 -8.78
C LYS A 278 -12.06 15.23 -8.39
N VAL A 279 -12.48 15.21 -7.13
CA VAL A 279 -13.51 14.28 -6.64
C VAL A 279 -14.72 15.06 -6.09
N PRO A 280 -15.97 14.59 -6.30
CA PRO A 280 -16.34 13.46 -7.16
C PRO A 280 -16.06 13.75 -8.65
N PRO A 281 -15.45 12.83 -9.41
CA PRO A 281 -14.88 13.12 -10.75
C PRO A 281 -15.88 13.05 -11.91
N PHE A 282 -17.16 12.74 -11.66
CA PHE A 282 -18.04 12.17 -12.69
C PHE A 282 -18.37 13.10 -13.85
N GLN A 283 -18.19 14.42 -13.71
CA GLN A 283 -18.44 15.35 -14.81
C GLN A 283 -17.49 15.15 -16.00
N ALA A 284 -16.27 14.67 -15.77
CA ALA A 284 -15.30 14.41 -16.83
C ALA A 284 -15.57 13.11 -17.61
N TYR A 285 -16.24 12.13 -16.98
CA TYR A 285 -16.47 10.80 -17.55
C TYR A 285 -17.90 10.58 -18.07
N ASN A 286 -18.79 11.58 -17.97
CA ASN A 286 -20.20 11.54 -18.39
C ASN A 286 -20.45 11.47 -19.91
N LYS A 287 -19.48 11.00 -20.71
CA LYS A 287 -19.60 10.90 -22.17
C LYS A 287 -19.85 9.48 -22.69
N TYR A 288 -19.99 8.51 -21.79
CA TYR A 288 -20.30 7.11 -22.10
C TYR A 288 -21.59 6.68 -21.42
#